data_AF-A0A8S0W989-F1
#
_entry.id   AF-A0A8S0W989-F1
#
_cell.length_a   1.000
_cell.length_b   1.000
_cell.length_c   1.000
_cell.angle_alpha   90.00
_cell.angle_beta   90.00
_cell.angle_gamma   90.00
#
_symmetry.space_group_name_H-M   'P 1'
#
loop_
_entity.id
_entity.type
_entity.pdbx_description
1 polymer ?
#
loop_
_entity_poly.entity_id
_entity_poly.type
_entity_poly.pdbx_seq_one_letter_code
_entity_poly.pdbx_strand_id
1 'polypeptide(L)'
;MHQLPQTSYIRLPQIVGNPKAEPPIPAIILVGKSTWWQGVKDGRFPKPVKLGPITTACRVEDIRALSENISQGERNVRQQKSRREWRSPSGLEYIVQMSF
;
A
#
# COMPACT_ATOMS: atom_id res chain seq x y z
N MET A 1 1.79 20.67 -5.40
CA MET A 1 1.22 19.32 -5.60
C MET A 1 1.87 18.73 -6.86
N HIS A 2 2.72 17.71 -6.74
CA HIS A 2 3.35 17.08 -7.91
C HIS A 2 2.49 15.90 -8.34
N GLN A 3 1.71 16.05 -9.42
CA GLN A 3 0.93 14.95 -9.97
C GLN A 3 1.87 13.95 -10.63
N LEU A 4 1.78 12.67 -10.24
CA LEU A 4 2.52 11.61 -10.91
C LEU A 4 1.90 11.41 -12.31
N PRO A 5 2.70 11.39 -13.40
CA PRO A 5 2.19 11.06 -14.72
C PRO A 5 1.60 9.64 -14.75
N GLN A 6 0.73 9.35 -15.72
CA GLN A 6 0.01 8.07 -15.79
C GLN A 6 0.94 6.87 -16.01
N THR A 7 2.02 7.03 -16.75
CA THR A 7 3.02 5.99 -17.01
C THR A 7 4.42 6.59 -16.88
N SER A 8 5.13 6.26 -15.81
CA SER A 8 6.53 6.63 -15.64
C SER A 8 7.23 5.74 -14.61
N TYR A 9 8.53 5.96 -14.46
CA TYR A 9 9.34 5.33 -13.44
C TYR A 9 9.68 6.34 -12.33
N ILE A 10 9.58 5.90 -11.08
CA ILE A 10 9.95 6.67 -9.90
C ILE A 10 11.04 5.98 -9.11
N ARG A 11 11.88 6.78 -8.46
CA ARG A 11 13.00 6.27 -7.67
C ARG A 11 12.62 6.14 -6.21
N LEU A 12 13.38 5.32 -5.48
CA LEU A 12 13.18 5.09 -4.05
C LEU A 12 12.95 6.38 -3.23
N PRO A 13 13.75 7.46 -3.38
CA PRO A 13 13.54 8.69 -2.58
C PRO A 13 12.19 9.36 -2.79
N GLN A 14 11.53 9.16 -3.94
CA GLN A 14 10.18 9.68 -4.19
C GLN A 14 9.11 8.79 -3.54
N ILE A 15 9.39 7.48 -3.43
CA ILE A 15 8.47 6.52 -2.83
C ILE A 15 8.44 6.71 -1.30
N VAL A 16 9.61 6.65 -0.67
CA VAL A 16 9.76 6.65 0.79
C VAL A 16 10.05 8.04 1.38
N GLY A 17 10.20 9.04 0.52
CA GLY A 17 10.57 10.40 0.90
C GLY A 17 12.07 10.59 1.15
N ASN A 18 12.48 11.85 1.15
CA ASN A 18 13.81 12.28 1.52
C ASN A 18 13.76 13.65 2.21
N PRO A 19 13.78 13.71 3.55
CA PRO A 19 13.76 14.97 4.28
C PRO A 19 15.07 15.77 4.16
N LYS A 20 16.16 15.13 3.72
CA LYS A 20 17.48 15.76 3.55
C LYS A 20 17.69 16.34 2.14
N ALA A 21 16.72 16.20 1.25
CA ALA A 21 16.79 16.82 -0.07
C ALA A 21 16.41 18.30 0.04
N GLU A 22 16.88 19.11 -0.91
CA GLU A 22 16.51 20.52 -1.05
C GLU A 22 15.82 20.73 -2.41
N PRO A 23 14.50 21.01 -2.45
CA PRO A 23 13.55 20.98 -1.32
C PRO A 23 13.26 19.54 -0.81
N PRO A 24 12.77 19.37 0.44
CA PRO A 24 12.43 18.07 0.98
C PRO A 24 11.43 17.30 0.11
N ILE A 25 11.70 16.03 -0.14
CA ILE A 25 10.84 15.17 -0.95
C ILE A 25 9.85 14.45 -0.01
N PRO A 26 8.54 14.70 -0.12
CA PRO A 26 7.54 13.98 0.67
C PRO A 26 7.44 12.52 0.20
N ALA A 27 7.12 11.62 1.13
CA ALA A 27 6.91 10.21 0.82
C ALA A 27 5.51 9.99 0.23
N ILE A 28 5.42 9.13 -0.78
CA ILE A 28 4.14 8.57 -1.25
C ILE A 28 3.68 7.47 -0.30
N ILE A 29 4.61 6.59 0.09
CA ILE A 29 4.38 5.51 1.05
C ILE A 29 5.30 5.77 2.24
N LEU A 30 4.70 6.10 3.38
CA LEU A 30 5.40 6.47 4.63
C LEU A 30 6.03 5.24 5.31
N VAL A 31 7.04 4.65 4.68
CA VAL A 31 7.85 3.56 5.23
C VAL A 31 9.34 3.90 5.12
N GLY A 32 10.16 3.34 6.01
CA GLY A 32 11.60 3.49 5.92
C GLY A 32 12.22 2.77 4.72
N LYS A 33 13.41 3.20 4.29
CA LYS A 33 14.18 2.56 3.19
C LYS A 33 14.43 1.07 3.46
N SER A 34 14.79 0.71 4.69
CA SER A 34 15.04 -0.69 5.08
C SER A 34 13.76 -1.53 4.97
N THR A 35 12.64 -1.01 5.48
CA THR A 35 11.32 -1.63 5.37
C THR A 35 10.93 -1.85 3.92
N TRP A 36 11.21 -0.87 3.04
CA TRP A 36 10.96 -1.01 1.61
C TRP A 36 11.74 -2.18 1.00
N TRP A 37 13.04 -2.26 1.22
CA TRP A 37 13.85 -3.35 0.65
C TRP A 37 13.47 -4.72 1.20
N GLN A 38 13.16 -4.79 2.50
CA GLN A 38 12.68 -6.02 3.12
C GLN A 38 11.34 -6.46 2.51
N GLY A 39 10.38 -5.53 2.35
CA GLY A 39 9.10 -5.83 1.72
C GLY A 39 9.22 -6.21 0.24
N VAL A 40 10.20 -5.69 -0.49
CA VAL A 40 10.51 -6.14 -1.86
C VAL A 40 11.02 -7.58 -1.86
N LYS A 41 11.91 -7.92 -0.91
CA LYS A 41 12.43 -9.29 -0.74
C LYS A 41 11.33 -10.28 -0.37
N ASP A 42 10.43 -9.88 0.53
CA ASP A 42 9.32 -10.69 1.02
C ASP A 42 8.13 -10.75 0.04
N GLY A 43 8.20 -10.04 -1.09
CA GLY A 43 7.14 -10.00 -2.10
C GLY A 43 5.92 -9.14 -1.73
N ARG A 44 5.99 -8.38 -0.63
CA ARG A 44 4.95 -7.43 -0.21
C ARG A 44 4.93 -6.15 -1.03
N PHE A 45 6.10 -5.70 -1.52
CA PHE A 45 6.24 -4.49 -2.32
C PHE A 45 6.66 -4.82 -3.76
N PRO A 46 6.32 -3.96 -4.74
CA PRO A 46 6.58 -4.25 -6.15
C PRO A 46 8.07 -4.36 -6.43
N LYS A 47 8.43 -5.32 -7.28
CA LYS A 47 9.82 -5.54 -7.69
C LYS A 47 10.28 -4.36 -8.56
N PRO A 48 11.41 -3.73 -8.24
CA PRO A 48 11.91 -2.61 -9.02
C PRO A 48 12.57 -3.09 -10.33
N VAL A 49 12.48 -2.26 -11.36
CA VAL A 49 13.03 -2.51 -12.70
C VAL A 49 14.41 -1.85 -12.82
N LYS A 50 15.39 -2.57 -13.37
CA LYS A 50 16.71 -1.99 -13.71
C LYS A 50 16.58 -1.16 -14.99
N LEU A 51 16.84 0.15 -14.87
CA LEU A 51 16.90 1.08 -16.01
C LEU A 51 18.31 1.21 -16.59
N GLY A 52 19.32 0.75 -15.85
CA GLY A 52 20.71 0.75 -16.27
C GLY A 52 21.58 -0.04 -15.29
N PRO A 53 22.92 0.03 -15.42
CA PRO A 53 23.85 -0.77 -14.61
C PRO A 53 23.70 -0.56 -13.09
N ILE A 54 23.44 0.68 -12.67
CA ILE A 54 23.32 1.08 -11.25
C ILE A 54 21.95 1.67 -10.89
N THR A 55 21.07 1.82 -11.87
CA THR A 55 19.82 2.57 -11.69
C THR A 55 18.65 1.62 -11.65
N THR A 56 17.98 1.60 -10.50
CA THR A 56 16.73 0.86 -10.30
C THR A 56 15.60 1.84 -10.01
N ALA A 57 14.43 1.57 -10.60
CA ALA A 57 13.24 2.38 -10.41
C ALA A 57 12.00 1.49 -10.30
N CYS A 58 10.94 2.00 -9.67
CA CYS A 58 9.64 1.36 -9.64
C CYS A 58 8.72 2.01 -10.67
N ARG A 59 7.83 1.21 -11.25
CA ARG A 59 6.74 1.70 -12.08
C ARG A 59 5.72 2.44 -11.21
N VAL A 60 5.22 3.57 -11.70
CA VAL A 60 4.20 4.35 -10.97
C VAL A 60 2.91 3.55 -10.79
N GLU A 61 2.52 2.77 -11.81
CA GLU A 61 1.33 1.93 -11.80
C GLU A 61 1.36 0.89 -10.66
N ASP A 62 2.50 0.27 -10.42
CA ASP A 62 2.66 -0.72 -9.36
C ASP A 62 2.53 -0.10 -7.96
N ILE A 63 2.99 1.15 -7.81
CA ILE A 63 2.90 1.90 -6.55
C ILE A 63 1.46 2.33 -6.28
N ARG A 64 0.72 2.71 -7.31
CA ARG A 64 -0.73 2.99 -7.20
C ARG A 64 -1.51 1.73 -6.84
N ALA A 65 -1.21 0.62 -7.50
CA ALA A 65 -1.82 -0.68 -7.19
C ALA A 65 -1.53 -1.11 -5.74
N LEU A 66 -0.30 -0.90 -5.27
CA LEU A 66 0.06 -1.16 -3.87
C LEU A 66 -0.78 -0.32 -2.90
N SER A 67 -0.95 0.98 -3.17
CA SER A 67 -1.75 1.87 -2.33
C SER A 67 -3.21 1.39 -2.25
N GLU A 68 -3.82 1.04 -3.39
CA GLU A 68 -5.19 0.53 -3.44
C GLU A 68 -5.32 -0.80 -2.68
N ASN A 69 -4.37 -1.71 -2.84
CA ASN A 69 -4.35 -3.00 -2.13
C ASN A 69 -4.26 -2.81 -0.61
N ILE A 70 -3.45 -1.85 -0.14
CA ILE A 70 -3.37 -1.50 1.30
C ILE A 70 -4.73 -1.01 1.78
N SER A 71 -5.37 -0.08 1.06
CA SER A 71 -6.69 0.45 1.39
C SER A 71 -7.80 -0.61 1.36
N GLN A 72 -7.74 -1.58 0.43
CA GLN A 72 -8.67 -2.71 0.39
C GLN A 72 -8.47 -3.67 1.56
N GLY A 73 -7.22 -3.96 1.93
CA GLY A 73 -6.90 -4.78 3.11
C GLY A 73 -7.54 -4.22 4.37
N GLU A 74 -7.45 -2.91 4.59
CA GLU A 74 -8.09 -2.24 5.74
C GLU A 74 -9.63 -2.36 5.71
N ARG A 75 -10.24 -2.16 4.54
CA ARG A 75 -11.71 -2.32 4.38
C ARG A 75 -12.16 -3.74 4.70
N ASN A 76 -11.43 -4.74 4.19
CA ASN A 76 -11.77 -6.15 4.40
C ASN A 76 -11.64 -6.56 5.88
N VAL A 77 -10.62 -6.08 6.59
CA VAL A 77 -10.46 -6.31 8.03
C VAL A 77 -11.63 -5.71 8.83
N ARG A 78 -12.06 -4.48 8.50
CA ARG A 78 -13.20 -3.83 9.15
C ARG A 78 -14.51 -4.60 8.94
N GLN A 79 -14.79 -5.03 7.71
CA GLN A 79 -15.99 -5.82 7.39
C GLN A 79 -15.96 -7.21 8.08
N GLN A 80 -14.80 -7.87 8.09
CA GLN A 80 -14.62 -9.16 8.76
C GLN A 80 -14.85 -9.05 10.28
N LYS A 81 -14.35 -7.99 10.92
CA LYS A 81 -14.54 -7.75 12.35
C LYS A 81 -16.01 -7.46 12.65
N SER A 82 -16.66 -6.60 11.88
CA SER A 82 -18.11 -6.36 11.97
C SER A 82 -18.91 -7.67 11.87
N ARG A 83 -18.58 -8.53 10.91
CA ARG A 83 -19.26 -9.83 10.73
C ARG A 83 -19.05 -10.82 11.87
N ARG A 84 -17.90 -10.79 12.56
CA ARG A 84 -17.58 -11.69 13.69
C ARG A 84 -18.05 -11.16 15.04
N GLU A 85 -18.14 -9.84 15.17
CA GLU A 85 -18.50 -9.15 16.41
C GLU A 85 -20.02 -9.17 16.66
N TRP A 86 -20.85 -9.38 15.63
CA TRP A 86 -22.29 -9.70 15.75
C TRP A 86 -22.57 -11.19 16.00
N ARG A 87 -21.82 -11.85 16.90
CA ARG A 87 -22.27 -13.11 17.53
C ARG A 87 -22.75 -12.79 18.95
N SER A 88 -24.07 -12.74 19.13
CA SER A 88 -24.68 -12.58 20.45
C SER A 88 -24.20 -13.68 21.42
N PRO A 89 -23.84 -13.34 22.67
CA PRO A 89 -23.49 -14.32 23.70
C PRO A 89 -24.65 -15.23 24.14
N SER A 90 -25.88 -14.93 23.75
CA SER A 90 -27.06 -15.74 24.04
C SER A 90 -27.45 -16.55 22.80
N GLY A 91 -27.41 -17.88 22.92
CA GLY A 91 -27.75 -18.84 21.86
C GLY A 91 -29.23 -18.86 21.48
N LEU A 92 -29.77 -17.74 21.02
CA LEU A 92 -31.03 -17.66 20.29
C LEU A 92 -30.73 -17.06 18.92
N GLU A 93 -30.66 -17.91 17.91
CA GLU A 93 -30.44 -17.51 16.53
C GLU A 93 -31.63 -16.66 16.04
N TYR A 94 -31.42 -15.35 15.91
CA TYR A 94 -32.21 -14.54 15.01
C TYR A 94 -31.38 -14.28 13.76
N ILE A 95 -31.62 -15.12 12.75
CA ILE A 95 -31.15 -14.92 11.40
C ILE A 95 -31.89 -13.70 10.85
N VAL A 96 -31.28 -12.53 10.92
CA VAL A 96 -31.68 -11.44 10.02
C VAL A 96 -30.79 -11.55 8.79
N GLN A 97 -31.27 -12.35 7.83
CA GLN A 97 -30.96 -12.09 6.44
C GLN A 97 -31.46 -10.69 6.13
N MET A 98 -30.55 -9.76 5.87
CA MET A 98 -30.90 -8.58 5.10
C MET A 98 -29.99 -8.55 3.88
N SER A 99 -30.56 -9.07 2.79
CA SER A 99 -30.20 -8.69 1.43
C SER A 99 -30.19 -7.17 1.33
N PHE A 100 -29.16 -6.61 0.70
CA PHE A 100 -29.21 -5.64 -0.40
C PHE A 100 -27.81 -5.48 -0.97
#